data_AF-A0A255TVS0-F1
#
_entry.id   AF-A0A255TVS0-F1
#
_cell.length_a   1.000
_cell.length_b   1.000
_cell.length_c   1.000
_cell.angle_alpha   90.00
_cell.angle_beta   90.00
_cell.angle_gamma   90.00
#
_symmetry.space_group_name_H-M   'P 1'
#
loop_
_entity.id
_entity.type
_entity.pdbx_description
1 polymer ?
#
loop_
_entity_poly.entity_id
_entity_poly.type
_entity_poly.pdbx_seq_one_letter_code
_entity_poly.pdbx_strand_id
1 'polypeptide(L)'
;MLGPGYVRRDLYINVSRVGNSLVVRFDYAGGLFTADGKAPSTFEIAEEEGLYHPATAVIAGCTVVLTSLEVKHPRLVRYGWQP
;
A
#
# COMPACT_ATOMS: atom_id res chain seq x y z
N MET A 1 24.78 -6.55 20.02
CA MET A 1 23.84 -7.70 20.00
C MET A 1 22.44 -7.14 19.86
N LEU A 2 21.79 -7.31 18.71
CA LEU A 2 20.46 -6.76 18.45
C LEU A 2 19.39 -7.82 18.77
N GLY A 3 18.45 -7.44 19.65
CA GLY A 3 17.28 -8.24 20.02
C GLY A 3 16.15 -8.19 18.98
N PRO A 4 15.03 -8.89 19.24
CA PRO A 4 14.04 -9.27 18.24
C PRO A 4 13.34 -8.05 17.62
N GLY A 5 13.07 -8.16 16.31
CA GLY A 5 12.73 -7.06 15.41
C GLY A 5 11.62 -6.15 15.90
N TYR A 6 11.99 -4.91 16.22
CA TYR A 6 11.06 -3.78 16.25
C TYR A 6 10.97 -3.21 14.82
N VAL A 7 9.81 -3.37 14.19
CA VAL A 7 9.41 -2.49 13.08
C VAL A 7 9.45 -1.07 13.64
N ARG A 8 10.33 -0.20 13.12
CA ARG A 8 10.48 1.17 13.61
C ARG A 8 9.12 1.87 13.58
N ARG A 9 8.75 2.49 14.70
CA ARG A 9 7.56 3.36 14.85
C ARG A 9 7.54 4.59 13.92
N ASP A 10 8.57 4.78 13.09
CA ASP A 10 8.76 5.95 12.24
C ASP A 10 8.25 5.76 10.79
N LEU A 11 7.69 4.60 10.43
CA LEU A 11 7.03 4.39 9.14
C LEU A 11 5.52 4.61 9.30
N TYR A 12 5.10 5.86 9.49
CA TYR A 12 3.66 6.16 9.56
C TYR A 12 3.01 5.88 8.19
N ILE A 13 2.21 4.80 8.15
CA ILE A 13 1.39 4.40 7.02
C ILE A 13 -0.07 4.71 7.36
N ASN A 14 -0.61 5.77 6.79
CA ASN A 14 -2.04 6.05 6.90
C ASN A 14 -2.75 5.44 5.69
N VAL A 15 -3.82 4.68 5.94
CA VAL A 15 -4.67 4.16 4.88
C VAL A 15 -6.04 4.79 5.03
N SER A 16 -6.51 5.43 3.96
CA SER A 16 -7.84 6.02 3.91
C SER A 16 -8.58 5.58 2.66
N ARG A 17 -9.91 5.46 2.74
CA ARG A 17 -10.74 5.12 1.58
C ARG A 17 -11.29 6.39 0.94
N VAL A 18 -11.13 6.52 -0.37
CA VAL A 18 -11.73 7.58 -1.18
C VAL A 18 -12.48 6.92 -2.32
N GLY A 19 -13.82 6.93 -2.28
CA GLY A 19 -14.63 6.20 -3.25
C GLY A 19 -14.29 4.70 -3.26
N ASN A 20 -13.98 4.15 -4.43
CA ASN A 20 -13.55 2.76 -4.62
C ASN A 20 -12.02 2.56 -4.52
N SER A 21 -11.29 3.52 -3.98
CA SER A 21 -9.82 3.47 -3.88
C SER A 21 -9.36 3.45 -2.42
N LEU A 22 -8.20 2.85 -2.19
CA LEU A 22 -7.42 3.06 -0.95
C LEU A 22 -6.25 3.98 -1.23
N VAL A 23 -6.08 5.00 -0.41
CA VAL A 23 -4.95 5.92 -0.45
C VAL A 23 -4.03 5.58 0.71
N VAL A 24 -2.85 5.07 0.37
CA VAL A 24 -1.80 4.72 1.32
C VAL A 24 -0.80 5.87 1.36
N ARG A 25 -0.74 6.61 2.46
CA ARG A 25 0.23 7.68 2.67
C ARG A 25 1.45 7.16 3.40
N PHE A 26 2.61 7.47 2.87
CA PHE A 26 3.90 7.22 3.49
C PHE A 26 4.52 8.55 3.91
N ASP A 27 5.14 8.58 5.08
CA ASP A 27 5.89 9.76 5.52
C ASP A 27 7.34 9.67 5.03
N TYR A 28 7.62 10.29 3.88
CA TYR A 28 8.95 10.36 3.27
C TYR A 28 9.22 11.76 2.73
N ALA A 29 10.37 12.34 3.10
CA ALA A 29 10.71 13.75 2.88
C ALA A 29 10.96 14.14 1.40
N GLY A 30 10.91 13.21 0.45
CA GLY A 30 11.19 13.45 -0.97
C GLY A 30 10.17 12.90 -1.97
N GLY A 31 9.04 12.37 -1.49
CA GLY A 31 8.10 11.63 -2.33
C GLY A 31 8.50 10.16 -2.53
N LEU A 32 7.58 9.40 -3.13
CA LEU A 32 7.78 7.98 -3.41
C LEU A 32 8.25 7.78 -4.84
N PHE A 33 9.13 6.80 -5.00
CA PHE A 33 9.54 6.30 -6.30
C PHE A 33 9.87 4.81 -6.17
N THR A 34 9.78 4.10 -7.28
CA THR A 34 10.23 2.71 -7.39
C THR A 34 11.66 2.69 -7.95
N ALA A 35 12.45 1.71 -7.52
CA ALA A 35 13.85 1.59 -7.96
C ALA A 35 13.97 1.37 -9.48
N ASP A 36 12.95 0.81 -10.12
CA ASP A 36 12.89 0.54 -11.55
C ASP A 36 12.10 1.58 -12.35
N GLY A 37 11.56 2.62 -11.68
CA GLY A 37 10.74 3.66 -12.28
C GLY A 37 9.35 3.19 -12.75
N LYS A 38 8.93 1.96 -12.44
CA LYS A 38 7.61 1.43 -12.80
C LYS A 38 6.59 1.63 -11.69
N ALA A 39 5.31 1.38 -11.99
CA ALA A 39 4.29 1.32 -10.95
C ALA A 39 4.61 0.19 -9.93
N PRO A 40 4.37 0.40 -8.63
CA PRO A 40 4.47 -0.67 -7.64
C PRO A 40 3.52 -1.82 -8.01
N SER A 41 4.00 -3.06 -7.98
CA SER A 41 3.24 -4.23 -8.46
C SER A 41 2.79 -5.20 -7.37
N THR A 42 3.18 -4.98 -6.11
CA THR A 42 3.03 -5.94 -5.00
C THR A 42 1.95 -5.53 -3.99
N PHE A 43 1.00 -4.69 -4.41
CA PHE A 43 -0.15 -4.31 -3.60
C PHE A 43 -1.36 -5.16 -3.92
N GLU A 44 -2.06 -5.57 -2.87
CA GLU A 44 -3.34 -6.24 -2.97
C GLU A 44 -4.32 -5.58 -2.00
N ILE A 45 -5.59 -5.52 -2.39
CA ILE A 45 -6.67 -4.92 -1.60
C ILE A 45 -7.84 -5.89 -1.44
N ALA A 46 -8.60 -5.72 -0.38
CA ALA A 46 -9.77 -6.53 -0.08
C ALA A 46 -10.89 -5.69 0.54
N GLU A 47 -12.13 -6.12 0.35
CA GLU A 47 -13.29 -5.62 1.08
C GLU A 47 -13.41 -6.31 2.45
N GLU A 48 -13.14 -7.62 2.49
CA GLU A 48 -13.18 -8.47 3.68
C GLU A 48 -11.87 -9.24 3.84
N GLU A 49 -11.52 -9.60 5.07
CA GLU A 49 -10.27 -10.31 5.34
C GLU A 49 -10.25 -11.68 4.65
N GLY A 50 -9.09 -12.06 4.09
CA GLY A 50 -8.88 -13.37 3.47
C GLY A 50 -9.13 -13.43 1.96
N LEU A 51 -9.80 -12.44 1.35
CA LEU A 51 -10.01 -12.38 -0.10
C LEU A 51 -9.35 -11.14 -0.72
N TYR A 52 -8.05 -11.26 -0.96
CA TYR A 52 -7.23 -10.20 -1.51
C TYR A 52 -7.12 -10.32 -3.04
N HIS A 53 -7.27 -9.19 -3.73
CA HIS A 53 -7.13 -9.09 -5.17
C HIS A 53 -5.97 -8.14 -5.52
N PRO A 54 -5.27 -8.39 -6.65
CA PRO A 54 -4.27 -7.45 -7.16
C PRO A 54 -4.83 -6.03 -7.28
N ALA A 55 -4.04 -5.06 -6.85
CA ALA A 55 -4.36 -3.66 -6.98
C ALA A 55 -3.45 -2.99 -8.03
N THR A 56 -4.05 -2.17 -8.88
CA THR A 56 -3.29 -1.17 -9.62
C THR A 56 -2.84 -0.10 -8.65
N ALA A 57 -1.53 0.18 -8.62
CA ALA A 57 -0.94 1.18 -7.74
C ALA A 57 -0.40 2.37 -8.54
N VAL A 58 -0.80 3.57 -8.13
CA VAL A 58 -0.33 4.82 -8.73
C VAL A 58 0.31 5.68 -7.66
N ILE A 59 1.56 6.07 -7.86
CA ILE A 59 2.27 6.99 -6.96
C ILE A 59 1.82 8.42 -7.26
N ALA A 60 1.40 9.14 -6.23
CA ALA A 60 1.09 10.56 -6.27
C ALA A 60 1.75 11.26 -5.06
N GLY A 61 2.94 11.84 -5.29
CA GLY A 61 3.75 12.47 -4.25
C GLY A 61 4.17 11.46 -3.18
N CYS A 62 3.71 11.65 -1.94
CA CYS A 62 3.97 10.74 -0.81
C CYS A 62 2.84 9.71 -0.60
N THR A 63 1.96 9.54 -1.58
CA THR A 63 0.84 8.59 -1.49
C THR A 63 0.88 7.57 -2.62
N VAL A 64 0.31 6.40 -2.35
CA VAL A 64 0.00 5.37 -3.35
C VAL A 64 -1.51 5.19 -3.38
N VAL A 65 -2.12 5.46 -4.54
CA VAL A 65 -3.54 5.21 -4.78
C VAL A 65 -3.70 3.81 -5.33
N LEU A 66 -4.54 3.02 -4.68
CA LEU A 66 -4.81 1.62 -4.98
C LEU A 66 -6.24 1.44 -5.44
N THR A 67 -6.40 0.78 -6.59
CA THR A 67 -7.70 0.43 -7.18
C THR A 67 -7.70 -1.00 -7.66
N SER A 68 -8.85 -1.67 -7.59
CA SER A 68 -9.07 -2.97 -8.23
C SER A 68 -10.44 -2.97 -8.90
N LEU A 69 -10.54 -3.63 -10.06
CA LEU A 69 -11.82 -3.85 -10.73
C LEU A 69 -12.66 -4.91 -9.99
N GLU A 70 -12.01 -5.75 -9.18
CA GLU A 70 -12.63 -6.87 -8.46
C GLU A 70 -13.16 -6.43 -7.08
N VAL A 71 -12.68 -5.31 -6.54
CA VAL A 71 -13.02 -4.84 -5.19
C VAL A 71 -13.69 -3.47 -5.24
N LYS A 72 -15.01 -3.44 -5.10
CA LYS A 72 -15.81 -2.20 -5.20
C LYS A 72 -15.75 -1.34 -3.94
N HIS A 73 -15.65 -1.97 -2.76
CA HIS A 73 -15.57 -1.28 -1.48
C HIS A 73 -14.31 -1.71 -0.72
N PRO A 74 -13.11 -1.31 -1.16
CA PRO A 74 -11.88 -1.77 -0.54
C PRO A 74 -11.74 -1.17 0.87
N ARG A 75 -11.27 -2.01 1.81
CA ARG A 75 -11.11 -1.69 3.23
C ARG A 75 -9.76 -2.11 3.77
N LEU A 76 -9.14 -3.12 3.16
CA LEU A 76 -7.91 -3.73 3.59
C LEU A 76 -6.87 -3.60 2.47
N VAL A 77 -5.62 -3.42 2.85
CA VAL A 77 -4.47 -3.39 1.96
C VAL A 77 -3.37 -4.24 2.55
N ARG A 78 -2.68 -4.98 1.70
CA ARG A 78 -1.39 -5.60 2.01
C ARG A 78 -0.36 -5.23 0.97
N TYR A 79 0.89 -5.18 1.40
CA TYR A 79 2.05 -4.84 0.58
C TYR A 79 3.20 -5.77 0.93
N GLY A 80 3.93 -6.23 -0.08
CA GLY A 80 5.19 -6.96 0.14
C GLY A 80 5.02 -8.44 0.46
N TRP A 81 4.04 -9.13 -0.13
CA TRP A 81 4.09 -10.58 -0.20
C TRP A 81 4.81 -11.02 -1.49
N GLN A 82 6.12 -11.25 -1.37
CA GLN A 82 6.89 -12.19 -2.17
C GLN A 82 7.75 -13.00 -1.20
N PRO A 83 7.92 -14.32 -1.40
CA PRO A 83 8.58 -15.21 -0.45
C PRO A 83 10.04 -14.84 -0.13
#